data_AF-E9GYD2-F1
#
_entry.id   AF-E9GYD2-F1
#
_cell.length_a   1.000
_cell.length_b   1.000
_cell.length_c   1.000
_cell.angle_alpha   90.00
_cell.angle_beta   90.00
_cell.angle_gamma   90.00
#
_symmetry.space_group_name_H-M   'P 1'
#
loop_
_entity.id
_entity.type
_entity.pdbx_description
1 polymer ?
#
loop_
_entity_poly.entity_id
_entity_poly.type
_entity_poly.pdbx_seq_one_letter_code
_entity_poly.pdbx_strand_id
1 'polypeptide(L)'
;MPLCEPSKHVGTLLADPWGGQKGECVSFVKVCTGDHRQTALWGMGEQVKGNSNLVPGTAIATFGPDGKYAGGHAAVYMGQDQNGIQVMDQWAERPGRTAHPVAPRTIRWDGETPSNNGSLFHVIN
;
A
#
# COMPACT_ATOMS: atom_id res chain seq x y z
N MET A 1 -14.33 2.23 -9.98
CA MET A 1 -14.47 0.86 -9.44
C MET A 1 -13.07 0.32 -9.26
N PRO A 2 -12.67 -0.16 -8.07
CA PRO A 2 -11.36 -0.81 -7.96
C PRO A 2 -11.32 -2.04 -8.88
N LEU A 3 -10.23 -2.19 -9.62
CA LEU A 3 -10.07 -3.20 -10.69
C LEU A 3 -9.81 -4.61 -10.13
N CYS A 4 -9.71 -4.75 -8.82
CA CYS A 4 -9.41 -5.98 -8.10
C CYS A 4 -10.32 -6.05 -6.87
N GLU A 5 -10.81 -7.26 -6.57
CA GLU A 5 -11.32 -7.60 -5.24
C GLU A 5 -10.13 -8.10 -4.42
N PRO A 6 -9.57 -7.29 -3.51
CA PRO A 6 -8.36 -7.64 -2.74
C PRO A 6 -8.50 -8.96 -1.99
N SER A 7 -9.73 -9.27 -1.56
CA SER A 7 -10.14 -10.51 -0.90
C SER A 7 -9.91 -11.77 -1.73
N LYS A 8 -9.89 -11.69 -3.07
CA LYS A 8 -9.64 -12.86 -3.95
C LYS A 8 -8.17 -13.29 -3.98
N HIS A 9 -7.26 -12.43 -3.55
CA HIS A 9 -5.83 -12.71 -3.58
C HIS A 9 -5.26 -13.10 -2.21
N VAL A 10 -6.11 -13.18 -1.17
CA VAL A 10 -5.69 -13.50 0.19
C VAL A 10 -4.88 -14.80 0.22
N GLY A 11 -3.72 -14.77 0.87
CA GLY A 11 -2.82 -15.93 0.96
C GLY A 11 -1.90 -16.14 -0.24
N THR A 12 -1.96 -15.28 -1.27
CA THR A 12 -1.08 -15.34 -2.44
C THR A 12 -0.03 -14.21 -2.39
N LEU A 13 1.20 -14.48 -2.84
CA LEU A 13 2.17 -13.44 -3.15
C LEU A 13 2.03 -13.06 -4.63
N LEU A 14 1.46 -11.89 -4.92
CA LEU A 14 1.35 -11.43 -6.30
C LEU A 14 2.68 -10.86 -6.79
N ALA A 15 2.98 -11.15 -8.05
CA ALA A 15 4.04 -10.48 -8.81
C ALA A 15 3.38 -9.63 -9.88
N ASP A 16 3.79 -8.37 -9.99
CA ASP A 16 3.32 -7.54 -11.09
C ASP A 16 3.83 -8.07 -12.44
N PRO A 17 2.99 -8.12 -13.48
CA PRO A 17 3.39 -8.61 -14.81
C PRO A 17 4.40 -7.68 -15.51
N TRP A 18 4.61 -6.47 -15.00
CA TRP A 18 5.47 -5.44 -15.59
C TRP A 18 6.89 -5.40 -15.03
N GLY A 19 7.22 -6.34 -14.13
CA GLY A 19 8.59 -6.71 -13.81
C GLY A 19 9.38 -5.61 -13.09
N GLY A 20 9.29 -5.61 -11.75
CA GLY A 20 10.33 -4.97 -10.94
C GLY A 20 10.50 -5.55 -9.55
N GLN A 21 9.42 -5.99 -8.90
CA GLN A 21 9.45 -6.31 -7.47
C GLN A 21 8.49 -7.48 -7.15
N LYS A 22 8.81 -8.68 -7.65
CA LYS A 22 8.01 -9.89 -7.44
C LYS A 22 7.76 -10.14 -5.95
N GLY A 23 6.49 -10.16 -5.53
CA GLY A 23 6.13 -10.41 -4.13
C GLY A 23 6.12 -9.19 -3.22
N GLU A 24 6.52 -8.00 -3.69
CA GLU A 24 6.53 -6.78 -2.85
C GLU A 24 5.18 -6.05 -2.80
N CYS A 25 5.06 -5.13 -1.85
CA CYS A 25 3.88 -4.32 -1.62
C CYS A 25 3.45 -3.51 -2.86
N VAL A 26 4.42 -3.02 -3.64
CA VAL A 26 4.19 -2.32 -4.91
C VAL A 26 3.49 -3.20 -5.94
N SER A 27 3.84 -4.50 -6.00
CA SER A 27 3.26 -5.41 -7.00
C SER A 27 1.74 -5.54 -6.80
N PHE A 28 1.33 -5.71 -5.56
CA PHE A 28 -0.08 -5.83 -5.21
C PHE A 28 -0.87 -4.58 -5.55
N VAL A 29 -0.34 -3.40 -5.18
CA VAL A 29 -0.98 -2.13 -5.48
C VAL A 29 -1.18 -1.97 -6.99
N LYS A 30 -0.14 -2.19 -7.80
CA LYS A 30 -0.21 -2.08 -9.26
C LYS A 30 -1.23 -3.04 -9.87
N VAL A 31 -1.23 -4.30 -9.42
CA VAL A 31 -2.20 -5.31 -9.88
C VAL A 31 -3.63 -4.89 -9.51
N CYS A 32 -3.84 -4.37 -8.30
CA CYS A 32 -5.19 -4.07 -7.85
C CYS A 32 -5.75 -2.73 -8.34
N THR A 33 -4.90 -1.76 -8.64
CA THR A 33 -5.33 -0.44 -9.14
C THR A 33 -5.17 -0.28 -10.65
N GLY A 34 -4.47 -1.20 -11.32
CA GLY A 34 -4.12 -1.08 -12.73
C GLY A 34 -3.07 0.01 -12.98
N ASP A 35 -2.34 0.46 -11.96
CA ASP A 35 -1.29 1.46 -12.13
C ASP A 35 -0.04 0.85 -12.78
N HIS A 36 0.23 1.22 -14.03
CA HIS A 36 1.39 0.75 -14.78
C HIS A 36 2.63 1.64 -14.63
N ARG A 37 2.54 2.76 -13.90
CA ARG A 37 3.63 3.72 -13.76
C ARG A 37 4.79 3.14 -12.96
N GLN A 38 5.99 3.64 -13.22
CA GLN A 38 7.14 3.40 -12.34
C GLN A 38 6.91 4.10 -11.01
N THR A 39 7.35 3.51 -9.89
CA THR A 39 7.17 4.12 -8.57
C THR A 39 7.88 5.46 -8.44
N ALA A 40 8.91 5.73 -9.25
CA ALA A 40 9.57 7.03 -9.34
C ALA A 40 8.64 8.17 -9.85
N LEU A 41 7.53 7.80 -10.51
CA LEU A 41 6.50 8.73 -10.97
C LEU A 41 5.35 8.90 -9.98
N TRP A 42 5.33 8.14 -8.89
CA TRP A 42 4.32 8.27 -7.85
C TRP A 42 4.54 9.56 -7.06
N GLY A 43 3.52 10.41 -7.06
CA GLY A 43 3.49 11.63 -6.28
C GLY A 43 2.66 11.47 -5.00
N MET A 44 3.06 12.22 -3.97
CA MET A 44 2.29 12.36 -2.75
C MET A 44 0.99 13.12 -3.02
N GLY A 45 -0.14 12.43 -2.92
CA GLY A 45 -1.48 13.00 -3.03
C GLY A 45 -2.09 13.39 -1.69
N GLU A 46 -3.42 13.30 -1.62
CA GLU A 46 -4.18 13.61 -0.41
C GLU A 46 -3.75 12.75 0.77
N GLN A 47 -3.75 13.33 1.97
CA GLN A 47 -3.48 12.60 3.20
C GLN A 47 -4.61 11.61 3.49
N VAL A 48 -4.26 10.38 3.89
CA VAL A 48 -5.27 9.35 4.18
C VAL A 48 -5.97 9.62 5.50
N LYS A 49 -5.21 9.99 6.54
CA LYS A 49 -5.74 10.21 7.89
C LYS A 49 -6.82 11.30 7.91
N GLY A 50 -8.01 10.92 8.36
CA GLY A 50 -9.15 11.84 8.46
C GLY A 50 -9.88 12.09 7.14
N ASN A 51 -9.40 11.54 6.02
CA ASN A 51 -10.09 11.64 4.74
C ASN A 51 -11.16 10.54 4.61
N SER A 52 -12.38 10.87 5.01
CA SER A 52 -13.55 9.99 4.93
C SER A 52 -14.10 9.80 3.52
N ASN A 53 -13.58 10.53 2.52
CA ASN A 53 -14.04 10.45 1.14
C ASN A 53 -13.28 9.38 0.33
N LEU A 54 -12.24 8.76 0.93
CA LEU A 54 -11.48 7.72 0.27
C LEU A 54 -12.32 6.47 0.08
N VAL A 55 -12.32 5.97 -1.16
CA VAL A 55 -13.02 4.75 -1.52
C VAL A 55 -12.12 3.54 -1.27
N PRO A 56 -12.66 2.42 -0.75
CA PRO A 56 -11.94 1.16 -0.70
C PRO A 56 -11.39 0.78 -2.09
N GLY A 57 -10.16 0.27 -2.12
CA GLY A 57 -9.40 0.00 -3.33
C GLY A 57 -8.47 1.14 -3.78
N THR A 58 -8.42 2.26 -3.05
CA THR A 58 -7.50 3.37 -3.35
C THR A 58 -6.04 2.97 -3.09
N ALA A 59 -5.14 3.27 -4.02
CA ALA A 59 -3.71 3.08 -3.83
C ALA A 59 -3.15 4.12 -2.86
N ILE A 60 -2.46 3.67 -1.81
CA ILE A 60 -1.83 4.54 -0.83
C ILE A 60 -0.38 4.15 -0.63
N ALA A 61 0.48 5.11 -0.31
CA ALA A 61 1.88 4.85 0.00
C ALA A 61 2.44 5.88 0.99
N THR A 62 3.60 5.56 1.57
CA THR A 62 4.43 6.54 2.26
C THR A 62 5.39 7.21 1.30
N PHE A 63 5.58 8.51 1.48
CA PHE A 63 6.41 9.35 0.63
C PHE A 63 7.54 9.98 1.44
N GLY A 64 8.65 10.26 0.76
CA GLY A 64 9.77 10.99 1.33
C GLY A 64 9.47 12.49 1.49
N PRO A 65 10.38 13.25 2.13
CA PRO A 65 10.21 14.70 2.34
C PRO A 65 10.07 15.51 1.04
N ASP A 66 10.54 14.97 -0.08
CA ASP A 66 10.44 15.55 -1.42
C ASP A 66 9.10 15.24 -2.12
N GLY A 67 8.18 14.56 -1.43
CA GLY A 67 6.87 14.15 -1.96
C GLY A 67 6.95 12.99 -2.94
N LYS A 68 8.09 12.29 -3.03
CA LYS A 68 8.30 11.16 -3.94
C LYS A 68 8.36 9.84 -3.20
N TYR A 69 8.02 8.76 -3.90
CA TYR A 69 8.14 7.42 -3.34
C TYR A 69 9.61 7.01 -3.29
N ALA A 70 10.18 6.97 -2.08
CA ALA A 70 11.60 6.67 -1.83
C ALA A 70 11.80 5.28 -1.18
N GLY A 71 11.04 4.27 -1.60
CA GLY A 71 11.15 2.91 -1.06
C GLY A 71 10.45 2.71 0.28
N GLY A 72 9.36 3.45 0.51
CA GLY A 72 8.51 3.30 1.67
C GLY A 72 7.62 2.04 1.61
N HIS A 73 6.39 2.17 2.11
CA HIS A 73 5.38 1.12 2.06
C HIS A 73 4.22 1.55 1.17
N ALA A 74 3.71 0.63 0.36
CA ALA A 74 2.53 0.84 -0.47
C ALA A 74 1.45 -0.18 -0.07
N ALA A 75 0.18 0.23 -0.09
CA ALA A 75 -0.92 -0.64 0.29
C ALA A 75 -2.20 -0.25 -0.45
N VAL A 76 -3.19 -1.12 -0.43
CA VAL A 76 -4.54 -0.83 -0.91
C VAL A 76 -5.41 -0.47 0.28
N TYR A 77 -5.99 0.73 0.26
CA TYR A 77 -6.88 1.25 1.28
C TYR A 77 -8.19 0.44 1.31
N MET A 78 -8.63 0.00 2.48
CA MET A 78 -9.93 -0.67 2.67
C MET A 78 -10.87 0.12 3.58
N GLY A 79 -10.32 1.00 4.41
CA GLY A 79 -11.05 1.77 5.41
C GLY A 79 -10.09 2.44 6.38
N GLN A 80 -10.64 3.25 7.28
CA GLN A 80 -9.90 3.76 8.42
C GLN A 80 -10.82 3.91 9.63
N ASP A 81 -10.26 3.76 10.82
CA ASP A 81 -10.97 3.94 12.09
C ASP A 81 -10.08 4.69 13.09
N GLN A 82 -10.50 4.73 14.36
CA GLN A 82 -9.72 5.37 15.43
C GLN A 82 -8.38 4.69 15.70
N ASN A 83 -8.21 3.42 15.29
CA ASN A 83 -7.01 2.64 15.54
C ASN A 83 -5.97 2.80 14.43
N GLY A 84 -6.41 3.00 13.18
CA GLY A 84 -5.52 3.10 12.05
C GLY A 84 -6.19 3.03 10.69
N ILE A 85 -5.36 2.77 9.69
CA ILE A 85 -5.81 2.46 8.33
C ILE A 85 -5.99 0.94 8.21
N GLN A 86 -7.16 0.49 7.77
CA GLN A 86 -7.37 -0.88 7.33
C GLN A 86 -6.90 -0.99 5.88
N VAL A 87 -5.92 -1.85 5.64
CA VAL A 87 -5.32 -2.04 4.33
C VAL A 87 -5.30 -3.51 3.93
N MET A 88 -5.07 -3.74 2.64
CA MET A 88 -4.50 -4.98 2.17
C MET A 88 -3.12 -4.70 1.60
N ASP A 89 -2.13 -5.48 2.05
CA ASP A 89 -0.76 -5.39 1.59
C ASP A 89 -0.11 -6.78 1.54
N GLN A 90 1.08 -6.83 0.96
CA GLN A 90 1.92 -8.02 0.93
C GLN A 90 3.39 -7.60 0.97
N TRP A 91 4.29 -8.51 1.33
CA TRP A 91 5.72 -8.40 1.07
C TRP A 91 6.35 -9.79 0.97
N ALA A 92 7.39 -9.90 0.16
CA ALA A 92 8.14 -11.13 0.00
C ALA A 92 9.01 -11.40 1.24
N GLU A 93 9.44 -12.64 1.38
CA GLU A 93 10.47 -12.99 2.36
C GLU A 93 11.77 -12.25 2.03
N ARG A 94 12.37 -11.65 3.05
CA ARG A 94 13.70 -11.02 2.99
C ARG A 94 14.49 -11.42 4.23
N PRO A 95 15.83 -11.37 4.23
CA PRO A 95 16.61 -11.63 5.43
C PRO A 95 16.12 -10.80 6.62
N GLY A 96 15.64 -11.47 7.68
CA GLY A 96 15.06 -10.81 8.87
C GLY A 96 13.58 -10.41 8.76
N ARG A 97 12.86 -10.78 7.69
CA ARG A 97 11.43 -10.51 7.51
C ARG A 97 10.71 -11.69 6.85
N THR A 98 9.83 -12.34 7.60
CA THR A 98 8.96 -13.40 7.06
C THR A 98 8.03 -12.84 6.00
N ALA A 99 7.79 -13.62 4.95
CA ALA A 99 6.82 -13.27 3.92
C ALA A 99 5.44 -12.97 4.53
N HIS A 100 4.78 -11.96 3.96
CA HIS A 100 3.38 -11.67 4.21
C HIS A 100 2.67 -11.74 2.87
N PRO A 101 1.98 -12.84 2.57
CA PRO A 101 1.09 -12.87 1.42
C PRO A 101 -0.02 -11.83 1.59
N VAL A 102 -0.76 -11.54 0.52
CA VAL A 102 -1.87 -10.60 0.57
C VAL A 102 -2.78 -10.94 1.75
N ALA A 103 -2.90 -10.01 2.69
CA ALA A 103 -3.72 -10.18 3.87
C ALA A 103 -4.20 -8.81 4.38
N PRO A 104 -5.34 -8.78 5.10
CA PRO A 104 -5.76 -7.57 5.77
C PRO A 104 -4.81 -7.23 6.92
N ARG A 105 -4.46 -5.96 7.04
CA ARG A 105 -3.61 -5.43 8.12
C ARG A 105 -4.12 -4.08 8.57
N THR A 106 -4.01 -3.82 9.88
CA THR A 106 -4.24 -2.48 10.43
C THR A 106 -2.91 -1.78 10.62
N ILE A 107 -2.72 -0.67 9.91
CA ILE A 107 -1.57 0.23 10.09
C ILE A 107 -1.96 1.28 11.12
N ARG A 108 -1.38 1.19 12.32
CA ARG A 108 -1.71 2.09 13.43
C ARG A 108 -1.30 3.52 13.14
N TRP A 109 -2.08 4.50 13.63
CA TRP A 109 -1.79 5.92 13.43
C TRP A 109 -0.46 6.38 14.05
N ASP A 110 0.02 5.68 15.07
CA ASP A 110 1.18 6.00 15.89
C ASP A 110 2.32 4.97 15.73
N GLY A 111 2.37 4.28 14.59
CA GLY A 111 3.42 3.30 14.34
C GLY A 111 4.84 3.90 14.44
N GLU A 112 5.74 3.15 15.08
CA GLU A 112 7.11 3.59 15.38
C GLU A 112 8.00 3.76 14.13
N THR A 113 7.65 3.10 13.03
CA THR A 113 8.40 3.17 11.76
C THR A 113 7.53 3.78 10.67
N PRO A 114 8.12 4.54 9.72
CA PRO A 114 7.32 5.22 8.69
C PRO A 114 6.39 4.28 7.92
N SER A 115 6.86 3.07 7.60
CA SER A 115 6.10 2.03 6.90
C SER A 115 4.90 1.47 7.68
N ASN A 116 4.87 1.65 9.00
CA ASN A 116 3.81 1.18 9.87
C ASN A 116 3.03 2.33 10.53
N ASN A 117 3.34 3.57 10.17
CA ASN A 117 2.67 4.75 10.70
C ASN A 117 1.60 5.23 9.71
N GLY A 118 0.34 4.97 10.04
CA GLY A 118 -0.80 5.34 9.22
C GLY A 118 -0.90 6.84 8.97
N SER A 119 -0.34 7.67 9.84
CA SER A 119 -0.41 9.13 9.69
C SER A 119 0.46 9.66 8.54
N LEU A 120 1.40 8.84 8.03
CA LEU A 120 2.31 9.17 6.94
C LEU A 120 1.86 8.64 5.57
N PHE A 121 0.68 8.01 5.50
CA PHE A 121 0.16 7.51 4.24
C PHE A 121 -0.59 8.60 3.48
N HIS A 122 -0.30 8.66 2.19
CA HIS A 122 -0.97 9.51 1.22
C HIS A 122 -1.48 8.67 0.05
N VAL A 123 -2.51 9.18 -0.62
CA VAL A 123 -2.99 8.63 -1.89
C VAL A 123 -1.88 8.76 -2.93
N ILE A 124 -1.69 7.72 -3.73
CA ILE A 124 -0.77 7.76 -4.86
C ILE A 124 -1.40 8.58 -5.99
N ASN A 125 -0.75 9.69 -6.37
CA ASN A 125 -1.14 10.53 -7.51
C ASN A 125 -0.18 10.39 -8.67
#